data_AF-I9FW06-F1
#
_entry.id   AF-I9FW06-F1
#
_cell.length_a   1.000
_cell.length_b   1.000
_cell.length_c   1.000
_cell.angle_alpha   90.00
_cell.angle_beta   90.00
_cell.angle_gamma   90.00
#
_symmetry.space_group_name_H-M   'P 1'
#
loop_
_entity.id
_entity.type
_entity.pdbx_description
1 polymer ?
#
loop_
_entity_poly.entity_id
_entity_poly.type
_entity_poly.pdbx_seq_one_letter_code
_entity_poly.pdbx_strand_id
1 'polypeptide(L)'
;MDNETHFSIVFNIYGGSNQILPNATSATQNYYGDEAELEKDDVSKDKELALSPEAMRLFSYINKVEDLRIYLVQIAECTNAVELARVIVKMGEREPKITSEEMVKERFISLFFPLTPLFVSGKTVSNIRARINNAWARRPRKRL
;
A
#
# COMPACT_ATOMS: atom_id res chain seq x y z
N MET A 1 21.81 3.36 26.34
CA MET A 1 20.72 3.82 27.22
C MET A 1 19.46 3.68 26.39
N ASP A 2 18.72 2.62 26.64
CA ASP A 2 17.56 2.20 25.86
C ASP A 2 16.35 3.03 26.30
N ASN A 3 15.72 3.70 25.33
CA ASN A 3 14.62 4.62 25.58
C ASN A 3 13.31 3.81 25.52
N GLU A 4 12.94 3.16 26.63
CA GLU A 4 11.66 2.46 26.74
C GLU A 4 10.50 3.45 26.57
N THR A 5 9.67 3.21 25.56
CA THR A 5 8.52 4.05 25.25
C THR A 5 7.40 3.73 26.23
N HIS A 6 7.24 4.56 27.26
CA HIS A 6 6.11 4.48 28.18
C HIS A 6 4.85 5.02 27.47
N PHE A 7 3.84 4.17 27.30
CA PHE A 7 2.51 4.61 26.89
C PHE A 7 1.69 4.93 28.15
N SER A 8 1.26 6.18 28.31
CA SER A 8 0.32 6.58 29.35
C SER A 8 -1.09 6.63 28.79
N ILE A 9 -2.01 5.85 29.35
CA ILE A 9 -3.43 5.97 29.05
C ILE A 9 -4.07 6.82 30.16
N VAL A 10 -4.73 7.91 29.77
CA VAL A 10 -5.42 8.82 30.68
C VAL A 10 -6.92 8.67 30.48
N PHE A 11 -7.62 8.15 31.49
CA PHE A 11 -9.08 8.07 31.49
C PHE A 11 -9.65 9.31 32.17
N ASN A 12 -10.39 10.13 31.41
CA ASN A 12 -11.13 11.26 31.97
C ASN A 12 -12.58 10.85 32.21
N ILE A 13 -12.94 10.64 33.49
CA ILE A 13 -14.31 10.32 33.89
C ILE A 13 -15.01 11.62 34.25
N TYR A 14 -15.94 12.04 33.40
CA TYR A 14 -16.86 13.15 33.69
C TYR A 14 -18.12 12.55 34.33
N GLY A 15 -18.28 12.73 35.64
CA GLY A 15 -19.41 12.17 36.40
C GLY A 15 -20.67 13.02 36.35
N GLY A 16 -21.83 12.37 36.48
CA GLY A 16 -23.10 12.95 36.95
C GLY A 16 -23.42 12.54 38.39
N SER A 17 -24.55 12.96 38.95
CA SER A 17 -24.97 12.54 40.30
C SER A 17 -25.32 11.05 40.35
N ASN A 18 -24.63 10.29 41.21
CA ASN A 18 -24.97 8.91 41.56
C ASN A 18 -25.62 8.86 42.95
N GLN A 19 -26.86 8.38 43.03
CA GLN A 19 -27.54 8.18 44.32
C GLN A 19 -27.17 6.81 44.89
N ILE A 20 -26.65 6.79 46.12
CA ILE A 20 -26.23 5.58 46.83
C ILE A 20 -27.19 5.35 48.01
N LEU A 21 -27.68 4.11 48.17
CA LEU A 21 -28.52 3.74 49.30
C LEU A 21 -27.69 3.68 50.61
N PRO A 22 -28.28 3.99 51.79
CA PRO A 22 -27.53 4.07 53.05
C PRO A 22 -26.85 2.76 53.49
N ASN A 23 -27.28 1.62 52.94
CA ASN A 23 -26.77 0.29 53.26
C ASN A 23 -25.78 -0.26 52.21
N ALA A 24 -25.41 0.51 51.19
CA ALA A 24 -24.43 0.09 50.20
C ALA A 24 -23.00 0.15 50.76
N THR A 25 -22.20 -0.89 50.48
CA THR A 25 -20.82 -1.03 51.01
C THR A 25 -19.74 -1.01 49.92
N SER A 26 -20.11 -1.12 48.65
CA SER A 26 -19.20 -1.02 47.51
C SER A 26 -19.89 -0.45 46.26
N ALA A 27 -19.10 0.12 45.37
CA ALA A 27 -19.52 0.54 44.04
C ALA A 27 -18.47 0.08 43.03
N THR A 28 -18.91 -0.47 41.90
CA THR A 28 -18.04 -0.96 40.82
C THR A 28 -18.37 -0.20 39.55
N GLN A 29 -17.36 0.40 38.93
CA GLN A 29 -17.48 1.04 37.62
C GLN A 29 -16.76 0.17 36.59
N ASN A 30 -17.53 -0.51 35.75
CA ASN A 30 -16.98 -1.29 34.65
C ASN A 30 -16.83 -0.39 33.42
N TYR A 31 -15.61 -0.28 32.90
CA TYR A 31 -15.36 0.27 31.58
C TYR A 31 -15.27 -0.89 30.60
N TYR A 32 -16.32 -1.09 29.80
CA TYR A 32 -16.26 -1.96 28.63
C TYR A 32 -15.76 -1.09 27.49
N GLY A 33 -14.44 -0.98 27.38
CA GLY A 33 -13.85 -0.52 26.13
C GLY A 33 -14.33 -1.50 25.08
N ASP A 34 -15.07 -1.00 24.09
CA ASP A 34 -15.36 -1.78 22.91
C ASP A 34 -14.00 -2.28 22.39
N GLU A 35 -13.83 -3.59 22.20
CA GLU A 35 -12.75 -4.07 21.33
C GLU A 35 -13.06 -3.43 20.01
N ALA A 36 -12.46 -2.25 19.74
CA ALA A 36 -12.86 -1.32 18.71
C ALA A 36 -13.59 -2.09 17.64
N GLU A 37 -14.94 -2.06 17.68
CA GLU A 37 -15.71 -2.65 16.60
C GLU A 37 -15.04 -2.00 15.40
N LEU A 38 -14.34 -2.83 14.61
CA LEU A 38 -13.82 -2.39 13.34
C LEU A 38 -15.11 -2.09 12.60
N GLU A 39 -15.58 -0.85 12.76
CA GLU A 39 -16.71 -0.30 12.07
C GLU A 39 -16.40 -0.68 10.63
N LYS A 40 -17.17 -1.66 10.15
CA LYS A 40 -17.25 -1.93 8.74
C LYS A 40 -18.00 -0.73 8.20
N ASP A 41 -17.26 0.37 8.08
CA ASP A 41 -17.66 1.55 7.37
C ASP A 41 -17.86 1.13 5.92
N ASP A 42 -19.11 0.74 5.63
CA ASP A 42 -19.66 0.64 4.28
C ASP A 42 -19.86 2.05 3.66
N VAL A 43 -19.10 3.05 4.12
CA VAL A 43 -19.08 4.40 3.58
C VAL A 43 -17.64 4.94 3.60
N SER A 44 -16.82 4.48 2.67
CA SER A 44 -15.64 5.25 2.24
C SER A 44 -15.29 4.99 0.78
N LYS A 45 -16.05 5.68 -0.09
CA LYS A 45 -15.36 6.48 -1.11
C LYS A 45 -14.27 7.26 -0.36
N ASP A 46 -13.02 7.04 -0.74
CA ASP A 46 -11.84 7.75 -0.21
C ASP A 46 -11.30 7.34 1.17
N LYS A 47 -11.30 6.03 1.51
CA LYS A 47 -10.08 5.49 2.13
C LYS A 47 -9.01 5.54 1.05
N GLU A 48 -8.32 6.67 0.98
CA GLU A 48 -6.98 6.73 0.44
C GLU A 48 -6.22 5.66 1.22
N LEU A 49 -6.14 4.44 0.65
CA LEU A 49 -5.21 3.40 1.08
C LEU A 49 -3.93 4.16 1.38
N ALA A 50 -3.45 4.11 2.63
CA ALA A 50 -2.18 4.71 2.96
C ALA A 50 -1.13 4.01 2.07
N LEU A 51 -0.91 4.60 0.89
CA LEU A 51 -0.10 4.03 -0.16
C LEU A 51 1.31 4.00 0.42
N SER A 52 2.03 2.90 0.20
CA SER A 52 3.44 2.92 0.58
C SER A 52 4.14 4.09 -0.14
N PRO A 53 5.23 4.65 0.42
CA PRO A 53 5.97 5.73 -0.22
C PRO A 53 6.34 5.40 -1.68
N GLU A 54 6.57 4.13 -2.02
CA GLU A 54 6.82 3.65 -3.38
C GLU A 54 5.57 3.68 -4.26
N ALA A 55 4.41 3.30 -3.73
CA ALA A 55 3.15 3.40 -4.46
C ALA A 55 2.76 4.87 -4.70
N MET A 56 3.04 5.77 -3.75
CA MET A 56 2.92 7.22 -3.95
C MET A 56 3.93 7.76 -4.97
N ARG A 57 5.16 7.22 -5.02
CA ARG A 57 6.10 7.58 -6.09
C ARG A 57 5.62 7.08 -7.46
N LEU A 58 5.02 5.88 -7.52
CA LEU A 58 4.45 5.34 -8.75
C LEU A 58 3.28 6.20 -9.26
N PHE A 59 2.49 6.79 -8.36
CA PHE A 59 1.42 7.75 -8.68
C PHE A 59 1.90 8.91 -9.56
N SER A 60 3.13 9.42 -9.36
CA SER A 60 3.67 10.53 -10.16
C SER A 60 3.76 10.22 -11.67
N TYR A 61 3.84 8.93 -12.02
CA TYR A 61 3.94 8.44 -13.39
C TYR A 61 2.59 8.06 -14.01
N ILE A 62 1.53 7.93 -13.22
CA ILE A 62 0.22 7.44 -13.67
C ILE A 62 -0.78 8.60 -13.71
N ASN A 63 -1.53 8.72 -14.80
CA ASN A 63 -2.46 9.85 -14.96
C ASN A 63 -3.82 9.64 -14.29
N LYS A 64 -4.29 8.39 -14.16
CA LYS A 64 -5.60 8.04 -13.58
C LYS A 64 -5.45 7.17 -12.34
N VAL A 65 -6.11 7.56 -11.25
CA VAL A 65 -6.00 6.88 -9.95
C VAL A 65 -6.57 5.46 -10.01
N GLU A 66 -7.60 5.24 -10.83
CA GLU A 66 -8.21 3.94 -11.05
C GLU A 66 -7.21 2.95 -11.69
N ASP A 67 -6.42 3.42 -12.65
CA ASP A 67 -5.40 2.60 -13.31
C ASP A 67 -4.28 2.22 -12.33
N LEU A 68 -3.91 3.13 -11.42
CA LEU A 68 -2.94 2.84 -10.35
C LEU A 68 -3.38 1.66 -9.49
N ARG A 69 -4.64 1.61 -9.06
CA ARG A 69 -5.15 0.49 -8.23
C ARG A 69 -5.04 -0.84 -8.98
N ILE A 70 -5.41 -0.86 -10.26
CA ILE A 70 -5.30 -2.04 -11.11
C ILE A 70 -3.84 -2.49 -11.25
N TYR A 71 -2.93 -1.53 -11.44
CA TYR A 71 -1.50 -1.82 -11.55
C TYR A 71 -0.93 -2.36 -10.23
N LEU A 72 -1.28 -1.79 -9.08
CA LEU A 72 -0.79 -2.26 -7.79
C LEU A 72 -1.18 -3.71 -7.51
N VAL A 73 -2.42 -4.10 -7.85
CA VAL A 73 -2.86 -5.50 -7.76
C VAL A 73 -2.03 -6.39 -8.68
N GLN A 74 -1.85 -6.01 -9.95
CA GLN A 74 -1.04 -6.78 -10.91
C GLN A 74 0.44 -6.90 -10.50
N ILE A 75 1.01 -5.84 -9.93
CA ILE A 75 2.39 -5.86 -9.41
C ILE A 75 2.48 -6.80 -8.20
N ALA A 76 1.53 -6.72 -7.27
CA ALA A 76 1.55 -7.52 -6.05
C ALA A 76 1.51 -9.04 -6.33
N GLU A 77 0.82 -9.43 -7.40
CA GLU A 77 0.69 -10.81 -7.87
C GLU A 77 1.91 -11.34 -8.63
N CYS A 78 2.86 -10.47 -9.02
CA CYS A 78 4.05 -10.90 -9.76
C CYS A 78 4.94 -11.81 -8.92
N THR A 79 5.29 -12.98 -9.45
CA THR A 79 6.16 -13.98 -8.81
C THR A 79 7.59 -13.97 -9.36
N ASN A 80 7.81 -13.35 -10.52
CA ASN A 80 9.10 -13.35 -11.20
C ASN A 80 9.33 -12.09 -12.07
N ALA A 81 10.58 -11.94 -12.53
CA ALA A 81 11.00 -10.78 -13.34
C ALA A 81 10.30 -10.68 -14.70
N VAL A 82 9.82 -11.79 -15.26
CA VAL A 82 9.14 -11.81 -16.56
C VAL A 82 7.74 -11.25 -16.44
N GLU A 83 7.01 -11.65 -15.40
CA GLU A 83 5.67 -11.12 -15.08
C GLU A 83 5.74 -9.62 -14.80
N LEU A 84 6.66 -9.21 -13.91
CA LEU A 84 6.84 -7.79 -13.60
C LEU A 84 7.17 -6.96 -14.86
N ALA A 85 8.06 -7.47 -15.72
CA ALA A 85 8.41 -6.80 -16.97
C ALA A 85 7.20 -6.63 -17.91
N ARG A 86 6.29 -7.61 -17.99
CA ARG A 86 5.07 -7.50 -18.79
C ARG A 86 4.15 -6.41 -18.25
N VAL A 87 3.98 -6.33 -16.93
CA VAL A 87 3.18 -5.28 -16.28
C VAL A 87 3.79 -3.91 -16.54
N ILE A 88 5.11 -3.75 -16.38
CA ILE A 88 5.82 -2.49 -16.66
C ILE A 88 5.67 -2.06 -18.12
N VAL A 89 5.82 -2.98 -19.09
CA VAL A 89 5.62 -2.67 -20.51
C VAL A 89 4.19 -2.23 -20.79
N LYS A 90 3.19 -2.89 -20.20
CA LYS A 90 1.78 -2.51 -20.30
C LYS A 90 1.52 -1.12 -19.73
N MET A 91 2.18 -0.76 -18.62
CA MET A 91 2.13 0.60 -18.09
C MET A 91 2.73 1.59 -19.08
N GLY A 92 3.90 1.32 -19.66
CA GLY A 92 4.55 2.20 -20.65
C GLY A 92 3.76 2.37 -21.96
N GLU A 93 2.89 1.41 -22.30
CA GLU A 93 1.98 1.55 -23.46
C GLU A 93 0.77 2.44 -23.18
N ARG A 94 0.40 2.62 -21.91
CA ARG A 94 -0.81 3.34 -21.48
C ARG A 94 -0.53 4.70 -20.86
N GLU A 95 0.56 4.80 -20.11
CA GLU A 95 0.96 5.99 -19.36
C GLU A 95 2.03 6.77 -20.14
N PRO A 96 1.73 7.98 -20.65
CA PRO A 96 2.66 8.74 -21.46
C PRO A 96 3.93 9.19 -20.71
N LYS A 97 3.90 9.21 -19.37
CA LYS A 97 5.07 9.55 -18.53
C LYS A 97 6.05 8.39 -18.36
N ILE A 98 5.66 7.16 -18.71
CA ILE A 98 6.48 5.95 -18.57
C ILE A 98 7.08 5.61 -19.93
N THR A 99 8.16 6.31 -20.31
CA THR A 99 8.83 6.08 -21.60
C THR A 99 9.68 4.81 -21.59
N SER A 100 10.10 4.33 -22.77
CA SER A 100 11.04 3.21 -22.90
C SER A 100 12.33 3.40 -22.11
N GLU A 101 12.82 4.64 -22.07
CA GLU A 101 14.04 5.01 -21.37
C GLU A 101 13.81 5.09 -19.86
N GLU A 102 12.61 5.48 -19.41
CA GLU A 102 12.30 5.55 -17.98
C GLU A 102 12.14 4.16 -17.37
N MET A 103 11.46 3.23 -18.06
CA MET A 103 11.21 1.87 -17.56
C MET A 103 12.50 1.10 -17.21
N VAL A 104 13.61 1.42 -17.87
CA VAL A 104 14.90 0.73 -17.70
C VAL A 104 15.80 1.40 -16.66
N LYS A 105 15.43 2.56 -16.12
CA LYS A 105 16.23 3.25 -15.10
C LYS A 105 16.10 2.56 -13.76
N GLU A 106 17.22 2.52 -13.05
CA GLU A 106 17.29 1.93 -11.71
C GLU A 106 16.29 2.56 -10.75
N ARG A 107 16.20 3.89 -10.72
CA ARG A 107 15.24 4.62 -9.86
C ARG A 107 13.79 4.16 -10.03
N PHE A 108 13.41 3.79 -11.24
CA PHE A 108 12.06 3.36 -11.56
C PHE A 108 11.89 1.87 -11.21
N ILE A 109 12.84 1.02 -11.62
CA ILE A 109 12.82 -0.42 -11.32
C ILE A 109 12.80 -0.69 -9.80
N SER A 110 13.55 0.10 -9.02
CA SER A 110 13.63 -0.08 -7.57
C SER A 110 12.31 0.21 -6.85
N LEU A 111 11.36 0.93 -7.46
CA LEU A 111 10.02 1.16 -6.89
C LEU A 111 9.25 -0.16 -6.71
N PHE A 112 9.51 -1.16 -7.54
CA PHE A 112 8.72 -2.40 -7.56
C PHE A 112 9.19 -3.44 -6.52
N PHE A 113 10.36 -3.27 -5.91
CA PHE A 113 10.87 -4.24 -4.94
C PHE A 113 9.96 -4.45 -3.72
N PRO A 114 9.51 -3.39 -3.03
CA PRO A 114 8.55 -3.55 -1.94
C PRO A 114 7.12 -3.83 -2.43
N LEU A 115 6.81 -3.56 -3.70
CA LEU A 115 5.48 -3.76 -4.26
C LEU A 115 5.23 -5.19 -4.77
N THR A 116 6.25 -6.05 -4.80
CA THR A 116 6.19 -7.43 -5.34
C THR A 116 6.44 -8.47 -4.24
N PRO A 117 5.55 -8.63 -3.24
CA PRO A 117 5.79 -9.50 -2.09
C PRO A 117 6.01 -10.98 -2.47
N LEU A 118 5.39 -11.47 -3.54
CA LEU A 118 5.48 -12.87 -3.98
C LEU A 118 6.74 -13.19 -4.81
N PHE A 119 7.52 -12.18 -5.21
CA PHE A 119 8.69 -12.35 -6.07
C PHE A 119 9.91 -12.73 -5.21
N VAL A 120 10.16 -14.04 -5.10
CA VAL A 120 11.14 -14.59 -4.15
C VAL A 120 12.59 -14.62 -4.64
N SER A 121 12.85 -14.62 -5.95
CA SER A 121 14.22 -14.77 -6.49
C SER A 121 14.42 -14.04 -7.81
N GLY A 122 15.58 -13.39 -7.98
CA GLY A 122 15.91 -12.64 -9.21
C GLY A 122 15.49 -11.17 -9.21
N LYS A 123 15.22 -10.58 -8.03
CA LYS A 123 14.95 -9.14 -7.83
C LYS A 123 16.21 -8.29 -7.93
N THR A 124 16.91 -8.37 -9.05
CA THR A 124 18.02 -7.44 -9.33
C THR A 124 17.60 -6.48 -10.42
N VAL A 125 18.07 -5.24 -10.31
CA VAL A 125 17.80 -4.19 -11.31
C VAL A 125 18.24 -4.65 -12.69
N SER A 126 19.41 -5.28 -12.80
CA SER A 126 19.95 -5.80 -14.05
C SER A 126 19.05 -6.87 -14.69
N ASN A 127 18.57 -7.84 -13.91
CA ASN A 127 17.69 -8.89 -14.42
C ASN A 127 16.35 -8.32 -14.90
N ILE A 128 15.70 -7.47 -14.08
CA ILE A 128 14.42 -6.86 -14.45
C ILE A 128 14.58 -5.99 -15.70
N ARG A 129 15.65 -5.19 -15.78
CA ARG A 129 15.97 -4.39 -16.98
C ARG A 129 16.09 -5.25 -18.23
N ALA A 130 16.80 -6.38 -18.15
CA ALA A 130 16.90 -7.31 -19.27
C ALA A 130 15.53 -7.88 -19.66
N ARG A 131 14.65 -8.19 -18.70
CA ARG A 131 13.29 -8.68 -18.99
C ARG A 131 12.39 -7.61 -19.58
N ILE A 132 12.49 -6.37 -19.13
CA ILE A 132 11.77 -5.22 -19.72
C ILE A 132 12.19 -5.04 -21.17
N ASN A 133 13.49 -4.99 -21.47
CA ASN A 133 13.99 -4.86 -22.83
C ASN A 133 13.50 -6.01 -23.74
N ASN A 134 13.55 -7.24 -23.25
CA ASN A 134 13.05 -8.40 -23.98
C ASN A 134 11.53 -8.32 -24.25
N ALA A 135 10.74 -7.91 -23.27
CA ALA A 135 9.30 -7.74 -23.42
C ALA A 135 8.95 -6.58 -24.38
N TRP A 136 9.64 -5.45 -24.25
CA TRP A 136 9.46 -4.28 -25.09
C TRP A 136 9.79 -4.55 -26.56
N ALA A 137 10.85 -5.32 -26.82
CA ALA A 137 11.26 -5.70 -28.17
C ALA A 137 10.26 -6.67 -28.85
N ARG A 138 9.59 -7.52 -28.06
CA ARG A 138 8.60 -8.50 -28.54
C ARG A 138 7.19 -7.93 -28.67
N ARG A 139 6.95 -6.69 -28.23
CA ARG A 139 5.60 -6.12 -28.24
C ARG A 139 5.08 -5.98 -29.68
N PRO A 140 3.78 -6.20 -29.92
CA PRO A 140 3.18 -5.96 -31.22
C PRO A 140 3.32 -4.48 -31.58
N ARG A 141 4.10 -4.15 -32.61
CA ARG A 141 4.15 -2.79 -33.13
C ARG A 141 2.82 -2.51 -33.82
N LYS A 142 2.07 -1.50 -33.36
CA LYS A 142 0.96 -0.96 -34.15
C LYS A 142 1.56 -0.53 -35.51
N ARG A 143 1.16 -1.23 -36.57
CA ARG A 143 1.42 -0.78 -37.95
C ARG A 143 0.61 0.50 -38.10
N LEU A 144 1.31 1.64 -38.13
CA LEU A 144 0.75 2.92 -38.55
C LEU A 144 0.38 2.84 -40.03
#